data_AF-A0AAJ0UCN2-F1
#
_entry.id   AF-A0AAJ0UCN2-F1
#
_cell.length_a   1.000
_cell.length_b   1.000
_cell.length_c   1.000
_cell.angle_alpha   90.00
_cell.angle_beta   90.00
_cell.angle_gamma   90.00
#
_symmetry.space_group_name_H-M   'P 1'
#
loop_
_entity.id
_entity.type
_entity.pdbx_description
1 polymer ?
#
loop_
_entity_poly.entity_id
_entity_poly.type
_entity_poly.pdbx_seq_one_letter_code
_entity_poly.pdbx_strand_id
1 'polypeptide(L)'
;MIAAEEISAYPPVLSPEQREQYKRRIQTKLNWKDPAIQSISDQRFEKVWAEDQELHRMWPRQPREAVIRQRTTEVDVSLDPHALWLCGHHIEQARDVLRYMDNTVNAPMDRRSREFYGNGQHRVKVMRSLPDQLRSRLAPVFSQADLWDSGGLFEARFNEWVADYEATLPERSRQNRFPEAFEAYQTHRGCLVGLLDEMLALFTQPQVEDG
;
A
#
# COMPACT_ATOMS: atom_id res chain seq x y z
N MET A 1 -21.73 -0.47 5.33
CA MET A 1 -23.13 -0.27 5.78
C MET A 1 -23.15 -0.35 7.30
N ILE A 2 -23.57 0.72 7.98
CA ILE A 2 -23.82 0.66 9.43
C ILE A 2 -25.12 -0.14 9.60
N ALA A 3 -25.13 -1.14 10.48
CA ALA A 3 -26.29 -2.01 10.68
C ALA A 3 -27.50 -1.17 11.08
N ALA A 4 -28.67 -1.40 10.46
CA ALA A 4 -29.90 -0.65 10.72
C ALA A 4 -30.29 -0.62 12.22
N GLU A 5 -29.84 -1.61 12.98
CA GLU A 5 -30.01 -1.71 14.43
C GLU A 5 -29.22 -0.66 15.21
N GLU A 6 -28.04 -0.23 14.73
CA GLU A 6 -27.21 0.78 15.41
C GLU A 6 -27.79 2.19 15.27
N ILE A 7 -28.46 2.48 14.15
CA ILE A 7 -29.12 3.77 13.89
C ILE A 7 -30.35 3.94 14.82
N SER A 8 -31.07 2.85 15.11
CA SER A 8 -32.21 2.85 16.04
C SER A 8 -31.78 3.11 17.49
N ALA A 9 -30.58 2.66 17.88
CA ALA A 9 -30.07 2.80 19.25
C ALA A 9 -29.49 4.19 19.57
N TYR A 10 -29.16 4.99 18.55
CA TYR A 10 -28.59 6.34 18.67
C TYR A 10 -29.31 7.32 17.73
N PRO A 11 -30.58 7.68 18.03
CA PRO A 11 -31.27 8.74 17.30
C PRO A 11 -30.50 10.08 17.35
N PRO A 12 -30.81 11.01 16.43
CA PRO A 12 -30.18 12.33 16.41
C PRO A 12 -30.20 12.99 17.79
N VAL A 13 -29.06 13.57 18.20
CA VAL A 13 -28.89 14.17 19.53
C VAL A 13 -29.65 15.49 19.58
N LEU A 14 -30.65 15.59 20.46
CA LEU A 14 -31.52 16.76 20.57
C LEU A 14 -31.22 17.63 21.79
N SER A 15 -30.39 17.17 22.74
CA SER A 15 -29.99 17.96 23.90
C SER A 15 -28.52 17.73 24.34
N PRO A 16 -27.92 18.69 25.07
CA PRO A 16 -26.60 18.55 25.67
C PRO A 16 -26.50 17.38 26.66
N GLU A 17 -27.53 17.12 27.45
CA GLU A 17 -27.55 15.97 28.37
C GLU A 17 -27.53 14.64 27.61
N GLN A 18 -28.28 14.57 26.51
CA GLN A 18 -28.34 13.40 25.63
C GLN A 18 -26.97 13.12 24.99
N ARG A 19 -26.24 14.18 24.61
CA ARG A 19 -24.86 14.10 24.10
C ARG A 19 -23.92 13.48 25.13
N GLU A 20 -24.01 13.91 26.39
CA GLU A 20 -23.14 13.36 27.45
C GLU A 20 -23.52 11.93 27.84
N GLN A 21 -24.79 11.58 27.76
CA GLN A 21 -25.25 10.20 27.97
C GLN A 21 -24.73 9.27 26.86
N TYR A 22 -24.68 9.74 25.61
CA TYR A 22 -24.13 8.99 24.48
C TYR A 22 -22.62 8.84 24.59
N LYS A 23 -21.91 9.91 24.95
CA LYS A 23 -20.46 9.85 25.23
C LYS A 23 -20.13 8.83 26.30
N ARG A 24 -20.85 8.83 27.44
CA ARG A 24 -20.64 7.84 28.50
C ARG A 24 -20.89 6.42 28.00
N ARG A 25 -21.99 6.16 27.29
CA ARG A 25 -22.29 4.83 26.71
C ARG A 25 -21.26 4.37 25.69
N ILE A 26 -20.76 5.27 24.85
CA ILE A 26 -19.70 4.98 23.87
C ILE A 26 -18.38 4.71 24.59
N GLN A 27 -18.04 5.46 25.65
CA GLN A 27 -16.88 5.20 26.50
C GLN A 27 -17.00 3.88 27.28
N THR A 28 -18.20 3.49 27.72
CA THR A 28 -18.43 2.20 28.37
C THR A 28 -18.31 1.03 27.37
N LYS A 29 -18.74 1.22 26.11
CA LYS A 29 -18.57 0.25 25.02
C LYS A 29 -17.14 0.20 24.48
N LEU A 30 -16.41 1.31 24.50
CA LEU A 30 -14.98 1.41 24.12
C LEU A 30 -14.06 1.11 25.30
N ASN A 31 -14.43 0.21 26.21
CA ASN A 31 -13.47 -0.26 27.19
C ASN A 31 -12.55 -1.27 26.50
N TRP A 32 -11.41 -0.81 25.97
CA TRP A 32 -10.37 -1.60 25.28
C TRP A 32 -9.76 -2.74 26.15
N LYS A 33 -10.27 -2.93 27.37
CA LYS A 33 -9.92 -4.01 28.30
C LYS A 33 -10.98 -5.10 28.39
N ASP A 34 -12.09 -4.99 27.67
CA ASP A 34 -13.10 -6.05 27.57
C ASP A 34 -12.51 -7.23 26.76
N PRO A 35 -12.37 -8.43 27.37
CA PRO A 35 -11.81 -9.60 26.69
C PRO A 35 -12.54 -9.97 25.41
N ALA A 36 -13.83 -9.65 25.29
CA ALA A 36 -14.62 -9.94 24.08
C ALA A 36 -14.26 -8.99 22.93
N ILE A 37 -14.01 -7.71 23.20
CA ILE A 37 -13.58 -6.72 22.19
C ILE A 37 -12.13 -6.98 21.78
N GLN A 38 -11.27 -7.32 22.75
CA GLN A 38 -9.90 -7.75 22.50
C GLN A 38 -9.88 -9.02 21.63
N SER A 39 -10.71 -10.01 21.95
CA SER A 39 -10.87 -11.25 21.17
C SER A 39 -11.36 -10.99 19.75
N ILE A 40 -12.34 -10.10 19.54
CA ILE A 40 -12.82 -9.74 18.19
C ILE A 40 -11.72 -8.99 17.41
N SER A 41 -10.98 -8.10 18.06
CA SER A 41 -9.86 -7.39 17.45
C SER A 41 -8.73 -8.36 17.08
N ASP A 42 -8.39 -9.28 17.98
CA ASP A 42 -7.33 -10.26 17.77
C ASP A 42 -7.75 -11.31 16.73
N GLN A 43 -9.03 -11.72 16.67
CA GLN A 43 -9.57 -12.57 15.60
C GLN A 43 -9.60 -11.88 14.25
N ARG A 44 -10.00 -10.60 14.18
CA ARG A 44 -9.94 -9.81 12.94
C ARG A 44 -8.50 -9.64 12.48
N PHE A 45 -7.60 -9.39 13.42
CA PHE A 45 -6.18 -9.29 13.15
C PHE A 45 -5.59 -10.62 12.68
N GLU A 46 -5.89 -11.74 13.33
CA GLU A 46 -5.46 -13.08 12.92
C GLU A 46 -6.04 -13.47 11.55
N LYS A 47 -7.26 -13.06 11.24
CA LYS A 47 -7.86 -13.28 9.92
C LYS A 47 -7.10 -12.50 8.84
N VAL A 48 -6.85 -11.21 9.06
CA VAL A 48 -6.05 -10.39 8.13
C VAL A 48 -4.63 -10.94 8.00
N TRP A 49 -4.04 -11.41 9.09
CA TRP A 49 -2.73 -12.03 9.11
C TRP A 49 -2.69 -13.39 8.38
N ALA A 50 -3.75 -14.20 8.49
CA ALA A 50 -3.88 -15.45 7.77
C ALA A 50 -4.09 -15.21 6.27
N GLU A 51 -4.86 -14.19 5.90
CA GLU A 51 -5.00 -13.73 4.51
C GLU A 51 -3.67 -13.21 3.95
N ASP A 52 -2.88 -12.48 4.74
CA ASP A 52 -1.54 -11.98 4.39
C ASP A 52 -0.51 -13.11 4.26
N GLN A 53 -0.52 -14.09 5.16
CA GLN A 53 0.30 -15.31 5.10
C GLN A 53 -0.06 -16.19 3.90
N GLU A 54 -1.35 -16.30 3.57
CA GLU A 54 -1.83 -17.05 2.42
C GLU A 54 -1.45 -16.33 1.11
N LEU A 55 -1.56 -15.00 1.04
CA LEU A 55 -1.02 -14.19 -0.06
C LEU A 55 0.49 -14.39 -0.21
N HIS A 56 1.24 -14.44 0.89
CA HIS A 56 2.68 -14.71 0.89
C HIS A 56 3.05 -16.16 0.51
N ARG A 57 2.20 -17.15 0.82
CA ARG A 57 2.35 -18.56 0.42
C ARG A 57 1.96 -18.81 -1.04
N MET A 58 0.90 -18.14 -1.50
CA MET A 58 0.40 -18.19 -2.87
C MET A 58 1.27 -17.41 -3.83
N TRP A 59 2.14 -16.52 -3.36
CA TRP A 59 3.25 -15.96 -4.15
C TRP A 59 4.19 -17.12 -4.49
N PRO A 60 4.14 -17.67 -5.72
CA PRO A 60 5.05 -18.74 -6.02
C PRO A 60 6.47 -18.17 -5.99
N ARG A 61 7.45 -19.01 -5.65
CA ARG A 61 8.87 -18.77 -5.94
C ARG A 61 9.14 -18.78 -7.45
N GLN A 62 8.26 -18.15 -8.23
CA GLN A 62 8.52 -17.91 -9.63
C GLN A 62 9.69 -16.93 -9.70
N PRO A 63 10.66 -17.18 -10.59
CA PRO A 63 11.66 -16.18 -10.93
C PRO A 63 10.94 -14.86 -11.23
N ARG A 64 11.42 -13.75 -10.67
CA ARG A 64 10.81 -12.42 -10.82
C ARG A 64 10.48 -12.08 -12.28
N GLU A 65 11.34 -12.50 -13.19
CA GLU A 65 11.16 -12.37 -14.64
C GLU A 65 9.91 -13.10 -15.15
N ALA A 66 9.56 -14.25 -14.59
CA ALA A 66 8.35 -14.98 -14.94
C ALA A 66 7.08 -14.24 -14.48
N VAL A 67 7.10 -13.62 -13.29
CA VAL A 67 5.99 -12.80 -12.80
C VAL A 67 5.82 -11.53 -13.65
N ILE A 68 6.93 -10.86 -13.97
CA ILE A 68 6.90 -9.68 -14.85
C ILE A 68 6.37 -10.09 -16.23
N ARG A 69 6.88 -11.18 -16.80
CA ARG A 69 6.45 -11.68 -18.11
C ARG A 69 4.97 -12.03 -18.13
N GLN A 70 4.47 -12.74 -17.12
CA GLN A 70 3.05 -13.10 -17.01
C GLN A 70 2.16 -11.85 -16.99
N ARG A 71 2.47 -10.87 -16.15
CA ARG A 71 1.68 -9.63 -16.07
C ARG A 71 1.79 -8.77 -17.33
N THR A 72 2.97 -8.75 -17.95
CA THR A 72 3.17 -8.06 -19.22
C THR A 72 2.32 -8.69 -20.32
N THR A 73 2.20 -10.02 -20.33
CA THR A 73 1.30 -10.73 -21.27
C THR A 73 -0.19 -10.57 -20.96
N GLU A 74 -0.58 -10.16 -19.75
CA GLU A 74 -1.98 -9.86 -19.41
C GLU A 74 -2.46 -8.55 -20.05
N VAL A 75 -1.54 -7.62 -20.37
CA VAL A 75 -1.86 -6.39 -21.09
C VAL A 75 -1.69 -6.63 -22.60
N ASP A 76 -2.79 -7.00 -23.28
CA ASP A 76 -2.78 -7.21 -24.74
C ASP A 76 -2.62 -5.87 -25.49
N VAL A 77 -1.85 -5.85 -26.58
CA VAL A 77 -1.29 -4.65 -27.27
C VAL A 77 -2.33 -3.95 -28.17
N SER A 78 -3.60 -3.95 -27.78
CA SER A 78 -4.63 -3.21 -28.51
C SER A 78 -5.05 -1.98 -27.73
N LEU A 79 -5.56 -0.95 -28.41
CA LEU A 79 -6.25 0.21 -27.82
C LEU A 79 -7.61 -0.22 -27.21
N ASP A 80 -7.63 -1.36 -26.52
CA ASP A 80 -8.78 -1.87 -25.80
C ASP A 80 -8.88 -1.11 -24.48
N PRO A 81 -10.06 -0.53 -24.16
CA PRO A 81 -10.37 -0.01 -22.84
C PRO A 81 -9.93 -0.94 -21.69
N HIS A 82 -9.91 -2.27 -21.91
CA HIS A 82 -9.41 -3.23 -20.95
C HIS A 82 -7.91 -3.05 -20.63
N ALA A 83 -7.06 -2.79 -21.62
CA ALA A 83 -5.62 -2.61 -21.44
C ALA A 83 -5.32 -1.34 -20.62
N LEU A 84 -6.04 -0.25 -20.87
CA LEU A 84 -5.95 0.98 -20.09
C LEU A 84 -6.42 0.78 -18.64
N TRP A 85 -7.53 0.05 -18.44
CA TRP A 85 -7.99 -0.32 -17.09
C TRP A 85 -6.95 -1.16 -16.35
N LEU A 86 -6.32 -2.13 -17.02
CA LEU A 86 -5.33 -3.01 -16.42
C LEU A 86 -4.04 -2.25 -16.06
N CYS A 87 -3.63 -1.27 -16.86
CA CYS A 87 -2.55 -0.35 -16.51
C CYS A 87 -2.88 0.44 -15.22
N GLY A 88 -4.08 1.03 -15.14
CA GLY A 88 -4.56 1.69 -13.92
C GLY A 88 -4.56 0.77 -12.70
N HIS A 89 -4.99 -0.49 -12.88
CA HIS A 89 -4.97 -1.50 -11.83
C HIS A 89 -3.55 -1.81 -11.33
N HIS A 90 -2.57 -1.94 -12.22
CA HIS A 90 -1.17 -2.17 -11.85
C HIS A 90 -0.54 -0.99 -11.11
N ILE A 91 -0.92 0.25 -11.47
CA ILE A 91 -0.50 1.47 -10.75
C ILE A 91 -1.09 1.48 -9.33
N GLU A 92 -2.37 1.16 -9.16
CA GLU A 92 -2.98 1.04 -7.82
C GLU A 92 -2.32 -0.07 -6.98
N GLN A 93 -1.98 -1.22 -7.59
CA GLN A 93 -1.20 -2.26 -6.90
C GLN A 93 0.19 -1.75 -6.46
N ALA A 94 0.83 -0.87 -7.24
CA ALA A 94 2.09 -0.24 -6.83
C ALA A 94 1.88 0.72 -5.65
N ARG A 95 0.76 1.45 -5.60
CA ARG A 95 0.38 2.29 -4.44
C ARG A 95 0.11 1.45 -3.19
N ASP A 96 -0.51 0.29 -3.34
CA ASP A 96 -0.74 -0.63 -2.23
C ASP A 96 0.59 -1.19 -1.66
N VAL A 97 1.57 -1.48 -2.52
CA VAL A 97 2.94 -1.82 -2.08
C VAL A 97 3.54 -0.68 -1.25
N LEU A 98 3.38 0.57 -1.68
CA LEU A 98 3.89 1.72 -0.94
C LEU A 98 3.15 1.92 0.40
N ARG A 99 1.83 1.71 0.44
CA ARG A 99 1.04 1.76 1.69
C ARG A 99 1.46 0.67 2.67
N TYR A 100 1.73 -0.54 2.18
CA TYR A 100 2.27 -1.62 3.00
C TYR A 100 3.66 -1.27 3.55
N MET A 101 4.53 -0.70 2.71
CA MET A 101 5.84 -0.20 3.14
C MET A 101 5.69 0.82 4.26
N ASP A 102 4.84 1.83 4.07
CA ASP A 102 4.55 2.87 5.06
C ASP A 102 4.13 2.29 6.40
N ASN A 103 3.16 1.39 6.39
CA ASN A 103 2.70 0.72 7.60
C ASN A 103 3.83 -0.03 8.29
N THR A 104 4.65 -0.74 7.51
CA THR A 104 5.76 -1.54 8.02
C THR A 104 6.84 -0.66 8.65
N VAL A 105 7.29 0.40 7.97
CA VAL A 105 8.41 1.22 8.45
C VAL A 105 8.00 2.16 9.57
N ASN A 106 6.78 2.68 9.56
CA ASN A 106 6.27 3.59 10.60
C ASN A 106 5.73 2.86 11.84
N ALA A 107 5.54 1.54 11.80
CA ALA A 107 5.07 0.81 12.97
C ALA A 107 5.99 1.02 14.19
N PRO A 108 5.46 1.04 15.43
CA PRO A 108 6.30 1.09 16.63
C PRO A 108 7.35 -0.03 16.66
N MET A 109 8.45 0.18 17.38
CA MET A 109 9.49 -0.84 17.63
C MET A 109 9.29 -1.57 18.97
N ASP A 110 8.07 -1.59 19.49
CA ASP A 110 7.73 -2.39 20.67
C ASP A 110 7.69 -3.90 20.34
N ARG A 111 7.44 -4.73 21.36
CA ARG A 111 7.44 -6.20 21.21
C ARG A 111 6.34 -6.68 20.26
N ARG A 112 5.12 -6.13 20.38
CA ARG A 112 3.96 -6.57 19.61
C ARG A 112 4.14 -6.21 18.14
N SER A 113 4.54 -4.97 17.84
CA SER A 113 4.78 -4.54 16.46
C SER A 113 5.96 -5.25 15.81
N ARG A 114 6.98 -5.67 16.58
CA ARG A 114 8.11 -6.46 16.04
C ARG A 114 7.70 -7.86 15.58
N GLU A 115 6.69 -8.47 16.19
CA GLU A 115 6.17 -9.78 15.78
C GLU A 115 5.52 -9.72 14.39
N PHE A 116 4.90 -8.59 14.04
CA PHE A 116 4.17 -8.40 12.77
C PHE A 116 4.99 -7.72 11.68
N TYR A 117 5.71 -6.64 12.01
CA TYR A 117 6.44 -5.80 11.05
C TYR A 117 7.95 -6.02 11.07
N GLY A 118 8.41 -6.99 11.86
CA GLY A 118 9.82 -7.30 12.05
C GLY A 118 10.59 -6.25 12.85
N ASN A 119 11.85 -6.58 13.12
CA ASN A 119 12.83 -5.69 13.76
C ASN A 119 13.46 -4.71 12.76
N GLY A 120 14.32 -3.79 13.23
CA GLY A 120 14.96 -2.80 12.37
C GLY A 120 15.73 -3.38 11.17
N GLN A 121 16.41 -4.52 11.34
CA GLN A 121 17.11 -5.19 10.23
C GLN A 121 16.14 -5.72 9.18
N HIS A 122 15.02 -6.33 9.61
CA HIS A 122 13.97 -6.76 8.70
C HIS A 122 13.41 -5.58 7.91
N ARG A 123 13.12 -4.46 8.57
CA ARG A 123 12.58 -3.27 7.90
C ARG A 123 13.55 -2.63 6.92
N VAL A 124 14.86 -2.62 7.24
CA VAL A 124 15.90 -2.22 6.26
C VAL A 124 15.89 -3.13 5.05
N LYS A 125 15.76 -4.46 5.23
CA LYS A 125 15.65 -5.41 4.11
C LYS A 125 14.43 -5.12 3.25
N VAL A 126 13.29 -4.83 3.88
CA VAL A 126 12.04 -4.49 3.19
C VAL A 126 12.23 -3.18 2.40
N MET A 127 12.73 -2.10 3.01
CA MET A 127 13.02 -0.83 2.34
C MET A 127 13.94 -0.98 1.12
N ARG A 128 14.98 -1.83 1.21
CA ARG A 128 15.87 -2.12 0.06
C ARG A 128 15.18 -2.86 -1.08
N SER A 129 14.14 -3.64 -0.78
CA SER A 129 13.39 -4.37 -1.80
C SER A 129 12.31 -3.53 -2.48
N LEU A 130 12.04 -2.30 -1.99
CA LEU A 130 10.98 -1.44 -2.51
C LEU A 130 11.10 -1.17 -4.02
N PRO A 131 12.27 -0.76 -4.57
CA PRO A 131 12.42 -0.52 -6.01
C PRO A 131 12.01 -1.75 -6.82
N ASP A 132 12.41 -2.92 -6.33
CA ASP A 132 12.16 -4.17 -7.02
C ASP A 132 10.69 -4.58 -7.00
N GLN A 133 10.03 -4.39 -5.85
CA GLN A 133 8.61 -4.66 -5.69
C GLN A 133 7.77 -3.74 -6.59
N LEU A 134 8.09 -2.44 -6.62
CA LEU A 134 7.41 -1.47 -7.49
C LEU A 134 7.63 -1.77 -8.97
N ARG A 135 8.87 -2.04 -9.38
CA ARG A 135 9.18 -2.41 -10.78
C ARG A 135 8.41 -3.64 -11.23
N SER A 136 8.17 -4.62 -10.34
CA SER A 136 7.36 -5.79 -10.68
C SER A 136 5.87 -5.49 -10.96
N ARG A 137 5.38 -4.36 -10.45
CA ARG A 137 4.00 -3.87 -10.67
C ARG A 137 3.94 -2.94 -11.86
N LEU A 138 4.95 -2.09 -12.05
CA LEU A 138 4.97 -1.07 -13.09
C LEU A 138 5.53 -1.55 -14.43
N ALA A 139 6.27 -2.68 -14.48
CA ALA A 139 6.80 -3.19 -15.74
C ALA A 139 5.73 -3.42 -16.83
N PRO A 140 4.53 -3.98 -16.55
CA PRO A 140 3.45 -4.07 -17.54
C PRO A 140 3.01 -2.70 -18.06
N VAL A 141 2.97 -1.70 -17.17
CA VAL A 141 2.57 -0.32 -17.49
C VAL A 141 3.62 0.33 -18.40
N PHE A 142 4.91 0.21 -18.06
CA PHE A 142 6.03 0.74 -18.86
C PHE A 142 6.18 0.03 -20.20
N SER A 143 5.91 -1.28 -20.27
CA SER A 143 5.95 -2.03 -21.54
C SER A 143 4.91 -1.58 -22.56
N GLN A 144 3.90 -0.82 -22.11
CA GLN A 144 2.81 -0.30 -22.91
C GLN A 144 2.82 1.24 -22.94
N ALA A 145 3.99 1.86 -22.72
CA ALA A 145 4.15 3.30 -22.70
C ALA A 145 3.62 3.96 -23.99
N ASP A 146 3.72 3.32 -25.15
CA ASP A 146 3.17 3.83 -26.40
C ASP A 146 1.66 4.17 -26.35
N LEU A 147 0.89 3.55 -25.45
CA LEU A 147 -0.55 3.79 -25.31
C LEU A 147 -0.91 5.06 -24.49
N TRP A 148 -0.02 5.54 -23.62
CA TRP A 148 -0.37 6.58 -22.62
C TRP A 148 0.81 7.48 -22.18
N ASP A 149 2.05 7.12 -22.51
CA ASP A 149 3.31 7.82 -22.24
C ASP A 149 4.32 7.58 -23.40
N SER A 150 4.00 8.08 -24.60
CA SER A 150 4.81 7.86 -25.81
C SER A 150 6.25 8.41 -25.73
N GLY A 151 6.55 9.21 -24.71
CA GLY A 151 7.90 9.69 -24.42
C GLY A 151 8.70 8.84 -23.43
N GLY A 152 8.08 7.83 -22.80
CA GLY A 152 8.69 7.03 -21.74
C GLY A 152 9.11 7.86 -20.52
N LEU A 153 8.44 9.00 -20.29
CA LEU A 153 8.80 9.94 -19.24
C LEU A 153 8.65 9.32 -17.84
N PHE A 154 7.60 8.53 -17.61
CA PHE A 154 7.33 7.93 -16.31
C PHE A 154 8.32 6.82 -15.98
N GLU A 155 8.70 6.00 -16.96
CA GLU A 155 9.74 4.99 -16.75
C GLU A 155 11.09 5.64 -16.47
N ALA A 156 11.46 6.69 -17.20
CA ALA A 156 12.69 7.44 -16.96
C ALA A 156 12.72 8.04 -15.55
N ARG A 157 11.66 8.75 -15.14
CA ARG A 157 11.53 9.33 -13.79
C ARG A 157 11.52 8.28 -12.70
N PHE A 158 10.90 7.12 -12.93
CA PHE A 158 10.94 6.01 -11.99
C PHE A 158 12.38 5.49 -11.85
N ASN A 159 13.10 5.31 -12.94
CA ASN A 159 14.48 4.82 -12.92
C ASN A 159 15.45 5.81 -12.26
N GLU A 160 15.26 7.11 -12.48
CA GLU A 160 15.98 8.18 -11.77
C GLU A 160 15.72 8.10 -10.26
N TRP A 161 14.44 8.01 -9.87
CA TRP A 161 14.07 7.84 -8.47
C TRP A 161 14.71 6.59 -7.84
N VAL A 162 14.76 5.46 -8.56
CA VAL A 162 15.42 4.23 -8.08
C VAL A 162 16.90 4.49 -7.85
N ALA A 163 17.60 5.11 -8.80
CA ALA A 163 19.02 5.39 -8.69
C ALA A 163 19.33 6.31 -7.49
N ASP A 164 18.57 7.38 -7.33
CA ASP A 164 18.71 8.32 -6.21
C ASP A 164 18.43 7.66 -4.87
N TYR A 165 17.35 6.87 -4.78
CA TYR A 165 16.99 6.16 -3.56
C TYR A 165 18.02 5.09 -3.18
N GLU A 166 18.52 4.32 -4.14
CA GLU A 166 19.55 3.31 -3.88
C GLU A 166 20.88 3.93 -3.44
N ALA A 167 21.22 5.12 -3.96
CA ALA A 167 22.41 5.87 -3.57
C ALA A 167 22.34 6.43 -2.15
N THR A 168 21.14 6.71 -1.61
CA THR A 168 20.96 7.23 -0.25
C THR A 168 20.78 6.14 0.80
N LEU A 169 20.48 4.91 0.39
CA LEU A 169 20.39 3.79 1.33
C LEU A 169 21.76 3.46 1.95
N PRO A 170 21.83 3.20 3.26
CA PRO A 170 23.10 2.83 3.90
C PRO A 170 23.68 1.57 3.27
N GLU A 171 24.97 1.31 3.44
CA GLU A 171 25.57 0.03 2.98
C GLU A 171 24.99 -1.18 3.73
N ARG A 172 25.08 -2.37 3.12
CA ARG A 172 24.66 -3.61 3.78
C ARG A 172 25.59 -3.91 4.95
N SER A 173 25.05 -3.84 6.16
CA SER A 173 25.79 -4.02 7.40
C SER A 173 25.06 -4.97 8.34
N ARG A 174 25.81 -5.62 9.24
CA ARG A 174 25.25 -6.39 10.36
C ARG A 174 24.66 -5.48 11.45
N GLN A 175 25.02 -4.19 11.46
CA GLN A 175 24.48 -3.21 12.39
C GLN A 175 23.05 -2.82 12.01
N ASN A 176 22.23 -2.47 13.01
CA ASN A 176 20.89 -1.95 12.78
C ASN A 176 20.97 -0.51 12.25
N ARG A 177 20.93 -0.35 10.92
CA ARG A 177 20.95 0.94 10.20
C ARG A 177 19.54 1.45 9.86
N PHE A 178 18.55 1.07 10.68
CA PHE A 178 17.17 1.43 10.44
C PHE A 178 16.92 2.94 10.44
N PRO A 179 17.45 3.74 11.40
CA PRO A 179 17.25 5.19 11.38
C PRO A 179 17.70 5.85 10.07
N GLU A 180 18.89 5.50 9.58
CA GLU A 180 19.44 6.08 8.34
C GLU A 180 18.64 5.64 7.11
N ALA A 181 18.25 4.36 7.03
CA ALA A 181 17.42 3.87 5.94
C ALA A 181 16.00 4.46 5.97
N PHE A 182 15.45 4.71 7.16
CA PHE A 182 14.15 5.33 7.33
C PHE A 182 14.16 6.80 6.89
N GLU A 183 15.22 7.55 7.23
CA GLU A 183 15.42 8.92 6.76
C GLU A 183 15.52 9.01 5.22
N ALA A 184 16.30 8.11 4.61
CA ALA A 184 16.34 7.97 3.15
C ALA A 184 14.94 7.70 2.57
N TYR A 185 14.22 6.72 3.12
CA TYR A 185 12.86 6.42 2.71
C TYR A 185 11.94 7.65 2.78
N GLN A 186 11.91 8.36 3.91
CA GLN A 186 11.05 9.54 4.07
C GLN A 186 11.38 10.65 3.07
N THR A 187 12.67 10.86 2.78
CA THR A 187 13.15 11.86 1.82
C THR A 187 12.62 11.56 0.40
N HIS A 188 12.68 10.31 -0.02
CA HIS A 188 12.32 9.90 -1.38
C HIS A 188 10.83 9.53 -1.57
N ARG A 189 10.10 9.29 -0.47
CA ARG A 189 8.70 8.86 -0.51
C ARG A 189 7.79 9.83 -1.25
N GLY A 190 7.95 11.13 -1.00
CA GLY A 190 7.08 12.16 -1.59
C GLY A 190 7.11 12.17 -3.12
N CYS A 191 8.32 12.07 -3.70
CA CYS A 191 8.51 12.00 -5.15
C CYS A 191 7.83 10.77 -5.76
N LEU A 192 7.94 9.61 -5.12
CA LEU A 192 7.31 8.37 -5.59
C LEU A 192 5.77 8.44 -5.51
N VAL A 193 5.21 8.97 -4.42
CA VAL A 193 3.76 9.17 -4.32
C VAL A 193 3.26 10.08 -5.43
N GLY A 194 3.94 11.21 -5.65
CA GLY A 194 3.61 12.14 -6.73
C GLY A 194 3.66 11.48 -8.10
N LEU A 195 4.70 10.69 -8.38
CA LEU A 195 4.83 9.95 -9.63
C LEU A 195 3.65 8.99 -9.86
N LEU A 196 3.29 8.19 -8.84
CA LEU A 196 2.19 7.22 -8.96
C LEU A 196 0.83 7.92 -9.10
N ASP A 197 0.60 9.02 -8.39
CA ASP A 197 -0.64 9.78 -8.48
C ASP A 197 -0.77 10.48 -9.85
N GLU A 198 0.33 11.02 -10.41
CA GLU A 198 0.37 11.56 -11.77
C GLU A 198 0.07 10.49 -12.82
N MET A 199 0.68 9.30 -12.70
CA MET A 199 0.38 8.18 -13.60
C MET A 199 -1.10 7.78 -13.52
N LEU A 200 -1.65 7.66 -12.31
CA LEU A 200 -3.05 7.26 -12.11
C LEU A 200 -4.06 8.30 -12.62
N ALA A 201 -3.72 9.59 -12.55
CA ALA A 201 -4.55 10.66 -13.07
C ALA A 201 -4.87 10.49 -14.57
N LEU A 202 -3.95 9.90 -15.35
CA LEU A 202 -4.14 9.64 -16.78
C LEU A 202 -5.24 8.59 -17.06
N PHE A 203 -5.54 7.73 -16.09
CA PHE A 203 -6.53 6.65 -16.23
C PHE A 203 -7.86 6.96 -15.54
N THR A 204 -7.97 8.10 -14.85
CA THR A 204 -9.16 8.50 -14.08
C THR A 204 -9.88 9.72 -14.63
N GLN A 205 -9.33 10.40 -15.65
CA GLN A 205 -10.06 11.45 -16.33
C GLN A 205 -11.21 10.86 -17.17
N PRO A 206 -12.44 11.41 -17.07
CA PRO A 206 -13.50 11.04 -17.99
C PRO A 206 -13.00 11.39 -19.40
N GLN A 207 -12.99 10.41 -20.30
CA GLN A 207 -12.83 10.70 -21.72
C GLN A 207 -14.00 11.60 -22.08
N VAL A 208 -13.72 12.88 -22.25
CA VAL A 208 -14.68 13.81 -22.86
C VAL A 208 -14.87 13.25 -24.26
N GLU A 209 -16.05 12.65 -24.50
CA GLU A 209 -16.50 12.31 -25.84
C GLU A 209 -16.58 13.62 -26.62
N ASP A 210 -15.51 13.94 -27.36
CA ASP A 210 -15.60 14.94 -28.42
C ASP A 210 -16.54 14.37 -29.49
N GLY A 211 -17.73 14.96 -29.55
CA GLY A 211 -18.80 14.65 -30.51
C GLY A 211 -18.53 15.09 -31.93
#